data_AF-A0A4W6G0N0-F1
#
_entry.id   AF-A0A4W6G0N0-F1
#
_cell.length_a   1.000
_cell.length_b   1.000
_cell.length_c   1.000
_cell.angle_alpha   90.00
_cell.angle_beta   90.00
_cell.angle_gamma   90.00
#
_symmetry.space_group_name_H-M   'P 1'
#
loop_
_entity.id
_entity.type
_entity.pdbx_description
1 polymer ?
#
loop_
_entity_poly.entity_id
_entity_poly.type
_entity_poly.pdbx_seq_one_letter_code
_entity_poly.pdbx_strand_id
1 'polypeptide(L)'
;GGVLSRQCPSGQALSGITSNDKVDRLWGISCKAFKENKTCRWSGYVNEYWGTIDFKCADNEVIAGAYSVHSTIKWRFYCCSAPGFVTFNCKEEPKINYWQENFRWTVPSSNFLTGVKSFFDYPACRWSFTYCQMKLFGMRRSMTRFADVP
;
A
#
# COMPACT_ATOMS: atom_id res chain seq x y z
N GLY A 1 -2.59 24.73 2.41
CA GLY A 1 -1.96 23.47 1.97
C GLY A 1 -2.11 22.45 3.09
N GLY A 2 -2.64 21.26 2.79
CA GLY A 2 -2.97 20.24 3.80
C GLY A 2 -1.93 19.13 3.97
N VAL A 3 -2.20 18.22 4.90
CA VAL A 3 -1.41 16.99 5.10
C VAL A 3 -2.32 15.80 4.82
N LEU A 4 -1.83 14.85 4.03
CA LEU A 4 -2.36 13.50 3.99
C LEU A 4 -1.76 12.73 5.15
N SER A 5 -2.59 12.18 6.05
CA SER A 5 -2.16 11.23 7.08
C SER A 5 -3.21 10.15 7.20
N ARG A 6 -2.97 9.00 6.57
CA ARG A 6 -3.92 7.89 6.53
C ARG A 6 -3.22 6.57 6.85
N GLN A 7 -3.82 5.81 7.74
CA GLN A 7 -3.40 4.47 8.10
C GLN A 7 -4.63 3.57 8.13
N CYS A 8 -4.47 2.33 7.67
CA CYS A 8 -5.45 1.30 7.88
C CYS A 8 -5.44 0.84 9.34
N PRO A 9 -6.60 0.43 9.88
CA PRO A 9 -6.71 -0.12 11.23
C PRO A 9 -5.72 -1.28 11.50
N SER A 10 -5.61 -1.67 12.77
CA SER A 10 -4.96 -2.94 13.12
C SER A 10 -5.57 -4.08 12.30
N GLY A 11 -4.76 -5.10 11.98
CA GLY A 11 -5.26 -6.20 11.16
C GLY A 11 -5.39 -5.92 9.67
N GLN A 12 -5.28 -4.67 9.22
CA GLN A 12 -5.59 -4.29 7.83
C GLN A 12 -4.41 -3.72 7.05
N ALA A 13 -4.51 -3.77 5.72
CA ALA A 13 -3.59 -3.19 4.75
C ALA A 13 -4.34 -2.36 3.71
N LEU A 14 -3.61 -1.49 2.99
CA LEU A 14 -4.19 -0.62 1.98
C LEU A 14 -4.67 -1.45 0.78
N SER A 15 -5.90 -1.20 0.35
CA SER A 15 -6.57 -1.97 -0.71
C SER A 15 -7.07 -1.11 -1.88
N GLY A 16 -7.12 0.21 -1.72
CA GLY A 16 -7.50 1.11 -2.78
C GLY A 16 -7.05 2.54 -2.51
N ILE A 17 -6.88 3.28 -3.60
CA ILE A 17 -6.43 4.67 -3.60
C ILE A 17 -7.37 5.45 -4.52
N THR A 18 -7.82 6.61 -4.06
CA THR A 18 -8.59 7.56 -4.87
C THR A 18 -7.95 8.93 -4.84
N SER A 19 -7.84 9.58 -5.99
CA SER A 19 -7.57 11.02 -6.11
C SER A 19 -8.82 11.68 -6.68
N ASN A 20 -9.37 12.66 -5.95
CA ASN A 20 -10.50 13.48 -6.39
C ASN A 20 -10.11 14.97 -6.49
N ASP A 21 -8.80 15.25 -6.40
CA ASP A 21 -8.24 16.59 -6.45
C ASP A 21 -7.54 16.76 -7.79
N LYS A 22 -7.70 17.93 -8.43
CA LYS A 22 -6.97 18.29 -9.66
C LYS A 22 -5.45 18.27 -9.46
N VAL A 23 -5.01 18.30 -8.21
CA VAL A 23 -3.62 18.26 -7.82
C VAL A 23 -3.43 17.03 -6.94
N ASP A 24 -3.02 15.88 -7.54
CA ASP A 24 -3.03 14.47 -7.04
C ASP A 24 -2.31 14.15 -5.72
N ARG A 25 -2.49 14.98 -4.69
CA ARG A 25 -1.64 15.08 -3.51
C ARG A 25 -2.36 14.72 -2.22
N LEU A 26 -3.68 14.50 -2.28
CA LEU A 26 -4.52 14.13 -1.14
C LEU A 26 -5.32 12.88 -1.48
N TRP A 27 -4.72 11.71 -1.24
CA TRP A 27 -5.40 10.44 -1.49
C TRP A 27 -6.49 10.14 -0.46
N GLY A 28 -7.61 9.62 -0.94
CA GLY A 28 -8.43 8.71 -0.16
C GLY A 28 -7.80 7.31 -0.18
N ILE A 29 -7.90 6.57 0.93
CA ILE A 29 -7.47 5.17 0.99
C ILE A 29 -8.65 4.28 1.39
N SER A 30 -8.65 3.06 0.85
CA SER A 30 -9.49 1.96 1.33
C SER A 30 -8.59 0.90 1.97
N CYS A 31 -9.17 0.10 2.86
CA CYS A 31 -8.44 -0.93 3.61
C CYS A 31 -9.09 -2.30 3.44
N LYS A 32 -8.29 -3.37 3.58
CA LYS A 32 -8.78 -4.75 3.62
C LYS A 32 -8.04 -5.55 4.67
N ALA A 33 -8.63 -6.68 5.04
CA ALA A 33 -8.04 -7.63 5.98
C ALA A 33 -6.62 -8.08 5.53
N PHE A 34 -5.73 -8.18 6.50
CA PHE A 34 -4.35 -8.61 6.35
C PHE A 34 -4.00 -9.65 7.44
N LYS A 35 -3.48 -9.21 8.58
CA LYS A 35 -3.17 -10.01 9.77
C LYS A 35 -3.13 -9.13 11.03
N GLU A 36 -3.72 -9.63 12.12
CA GLU A 36 -3.79 -8.93 13.41
C GLU A 36 -2.42 -8.74 14.07
N ASN A 37 -1.55 -9.76 14.02
CA ASN A 37 -0.21 -9.71 14.62
C ASN A 37 0.85 -9.07 13.71
N LYS A 38 0.50 -7.94 13.08
CA LYS A 38 1.41 -7.21 12.19
C LYS A 38 2.42 -6.36 12.96
N THR A 39 3.64 -6.28 12.45
CA THR A 39 4.65 -5.31 12.89
C THR A 39 4.79 -4.25 11.81
N CYS A 40 4.66 -2.98 12.18
CA CYS A 40 4.64 -1.89 11.21
C CYS A 40 5.59 -0.76 11.57
N ARG A 41 6.07 -0.05 10.55
CA ARG A 41 6.88 1.16 10.71
C ARG A 41 6.60 2.15 9.58
N TRP A 42 6.73 3.42 9.89
CA TRP A 42 6.82 4.45 8.86
C TRP A 42 8.21 4.42 8.24
N SER A 43 8.27 4.57 6.92
CA SER A 43 9.52 4.94 6.25
C SER A 43 9.98 6.34 6.69
N GLY A 44 11.22 6.69 6.33
CA GLY A 44 11.61 8.09 6.16
C GLY A 44 10.83 8.73 5.01
N TYR A 45 11.11 10.00 4.72
CA TYR A 45 10.65 10.59 3.46
C TYR A 45 11.34 9.88 2.30
N VAL A 46 10.55 9.42 1.34
CA VAL A 46 11.04 8.56 0.25
C VAL A 46 11.41 9.34 -1.00
N ASN A 47 11.18 10.65 -0.98
CA ASN A 47 11.51 11.56 -2.05
C ASN A 47 11.91 12.94 -1.50
N GLU A 48 12.64 13.68 -2.32
CA GLU A 48 12.95 15.09 -2.06
C GLU A 48 11.80 16.02 -2.45
N TYR A 49 11.97 17.33 -2.22
CA TYR A 49 10.99 18.35 -2.59
C TYR A 49 10.65 18.23 -4.08
N TRP A 50 9.36 18.03 -4.39
CA TRP A 50 8.88 17.85 -5.76
C TRP A 50 9.56 16.68 -6.51
N GLY A 51 10.18 15.75 -5.77
CA GLY A 51 10.94 14.64 -6.34
C GLY A 51 10.06 13.47 -6.74
N THR A 52 10.57 12.67 -7.68
CA THR A 52 9.99 11.38 -8.05
C THR A 52 10.02 10.39 -6.89
N ILE A 53 9.10 9.45 -6.89
CA ILE A 53 9.06 8.35 -5.93
C ILE A 53 9.44 7.07 -6.68
N ASP A 54 10.37 6.30 -6.13
CA ASP A 54 10.54 4.89 -6.45
C ASP A 54 10.73 4.13 -5.14
N PHE A 55 9.61 3.72 -4.55
CA PHE A 55 9.59 3.15 -3.21
C PHE A 55 8.94 1.77 -3.20
N LYS A 56 9.58 0.85 -2.50
CA LYS A 56 9.00 -0.44 -2.09
C LYS A 56 9.24 -0.62 -0.60
N CYS A 57 8.25 -1.17 0.10
CA CYS A 57 8.48 -1.75 1.42
C CYS A 57 9.50 -2.89 1.33
N ALA A 58 10.07 -3.30 2.46
CA ALA A 58 11.02 -4.40 2.47
C ALA A 58 10.35 -5.71 2.00
N ASP A 59 11.16 -6.72 1.71
CA ASP A 59 10.64 -8.02 1.31
C ASP A 59 9.62 -8.55 2.33
N ASN A 60 8.50 -9.07 1.82
CA ASN A 60 7.39 -9.58 2.62
C ASN A 60 6.65 -8.53 3.45
N GLU A 61 6.71 -7.27 3.04
CA GLU A 61 5.93 -6.19 3.64
C GLU A 61 4.89 -5.63 2.68
N VAL A 62 3.84 -5.07 3.27
CA VAL A 62 2.73 -4.42 2.57
C VAL A 62 2.57 -2.99 3.03
N ILE A 63 2.08 -2.13 2.14
CA ILE A 63 1.69 -0.77 2.49
C ILE A 63 0.34 -0.82 3.21
N ALA A 64 0.30 -0.24 4.40
CA ALA A 64 -0.90 -0.09 5.23
C ALA A 64 -1.24 1.37 5.52
N GLY A 65 -0.52 2.32 4.94
CA GLY A 65 -0.76 3.74 5.14
C GLY A 65 0.16 4.62 4.31
N ALA A 66 -0.25 5.88 4.16
CA ALA A 66 0.48 6.90 3.42
C ALA A 66 0.41 8.23 4.16
N TYR A 67 1.50 8.97 4.10
CA TYR A 67 1.62 10.31 4.63
C TYR A 67 2.23 11.22 3.57
N SER A 68 1.68 12.43 3.41
CA SER A 68 2.23 13.42 2.48
C SER A 68 2.00 14.85 2.96
N VAL A 69 2.99 15.71 2.76
CA VAL A 69 2.88 17.15 2.99
C VAL A 69 2.64 17.85 1.66
N HIS A 70 1.46 18.45 1.48
CA HIS A 70 1.03 19.00 0.19
C HIS A 70 1.94 20.12 -0.34
N SER A 71 2.48 20.96 0.54
CA SER A 71 3.32 22.10 0.16
C SER A 71 4.71 21.70 -0.35
N THR A 72 5.20 20.52 0.05
CA THR A 72 6.54 20.05 -0.30
C THR A 72 6.53 18.80 -1.19
N ILE A 73 5.35 18.18 -1.36
CA ILE A 73 5.15 16.87 -2.01
C ILE A 73 6.13 15.83 -1.46
N LYS A 74 6.30 15.78 -0.14
CA LYS A 74 7.15 14.78 0.50
C LYS A 74 6.31 13.63 1.03
N TRP A 75 6.67 12.41 0.66
CA TRP A 75 5.89 11.20 0.93
C TRP A 75 6.57 10.27 1.92
N ARG A 76 5.77 9.61 2.76
CA ARG A 76 6.17 8.48 3.60
C ARG A 76 5.12 7.39 3.49
N PHE A 77 5.55 6.15 3.66
CA PHE A 77 4.66 5.00 3.60
C PHE A 77 4.77 4.17 4.88
N TYR A 78 3.64 3.65 5.31
CA TYR A 78 3.55 2.79 6.49
C TYR A 78 3.60 1.34 6.04
N CYS A 79 4.73 0.69 6.29
CA CYS A 79 4.98 -0.68 5.88
C CYS A 79 4.71 -1.64 7.03
N CYS A 80 4.06 -2.76 6.75
CA CYS A 80 3.73 -3.79 7.72
C CYS A 80 4.18 -5.17 7.24
N SER A 81 4.80 -5.94 8.13
CA SER A 81 5.02 -7.39 7.98
C SER A 81 4.13 -8.16 8.93
N ALA A 82 4.03 -9.47 8.73
CA ALA A 82 3.41 -10.37 9.70
C ALA A 82 4.08 -11.75 9.70
N PRO A 83 4.07 -12.49 10.81
CA PRO A 83 4.69 -13.80 10.88
C PRO A 83 4.18 -14.77 9.80
N GLY A 84 5.13 -15.43 9.12
CA GLY A 84 4.86 -16.40 8.05
C GLY A 84 4.24 -15.81 6.78
N PHE A 85 4.05 -14.49 6.70
CA PHE A 85 3.59 -13.84 5.47
C PHE A 85 4.74 -13.74 4.48
N VAL A 86 4.53 -14.23 3.26
CA VAL A 86 5.53 -14.15 2.19
C VAL A 86 4.88 -13.64 0.91
N THR A 87 5.50 -12.64 0.31
CA THR A 87 5.08 -12.07 -0.98
C THR A 87 5.67 -12.86 -2.14
N PHE A 88 4.88 -13.06 -3.19
CA PHE A 88 5.34 -13.67 -4.43
C PHE A 88 4.54 -13.15 -5.62
N ASN A 89 4.99 -13.48 -6.84
CA ASN A 89 4.30 -13.12 -8.09
C ASN A 89 3.90 -11.64 -8.14
N CYS A 90 4.89 -10.77 -7.90
CA CYS A 90 4.72 -9.33 -7.87
C CYS A 90 4.54 -8.78 -9.28
N LYS A 91 3.62 -7.82 -9.41
CA LYS A 91 3.29 -7.12 -10.65
C LYS A 91 3.36 -5.62 -10.42
N GLU A 92 3.52 -4.88 -11.51
CA GLU A 92 3.41 -3.43 -11.52
C GLU A 92 2.23 -3.06 -12.39
N GLU A 93 1.36 -2.18 -11.89
CA GLU A 93 0.38 -1.47 -12.71
C GLU A 93 1.00 -0.15 -13.14
N PRO A 94 1.38 0.00 -14.43
CA PRO A 94 2.00 1.22 -14.90
C PRO A 94 0.96 2.32 -15.14
N LYS A 95 1.26 3.54 -14.66
CA LYS A 95 0.61 4.79 -15.12
C LYS A 95 -0.92 4.80 -14.99
N ILE A 96 -1.42 4.56 -13.79
CA ILE A 96 -2.85 4.44 -13.43
C ILE A 96 -3.69 5.72 -13.60
N ASN A 97 -3.04 6.87 -13.77
CA ASN A 97 -3.69 8.16 -14.02
C ASN A 97 -2.95 8.94 -15.11
N TYR A 98 -3.64 9.83 -15.82
CA TYR A 98 -3.13 10.85 -16.74
C TYR A 98 -3.04 12.23 -16.08
N TRP A 99 -1.95 12.46 -15.32
CA TRP A 99 -1.68 13.73 -14.63
C TRP A 99 -2.86 14.10 -13.70
N GLN A 100 -3.40 15.31 -13.82
CA GLN A 100 -4.43 15.91 -12.96
C GLN A 100 -5.80 15.22 -12.98
N GLU A 101 -5.91 14.05 -13.62
CA GLU A 101 -7.19 13.34 -13.66
C GLU A 101 -7.50 12.67 -12.32
N ASN A 102 -8.77 12.72 -11.97
CA ASN A 102 -9.26 11.90 -10.87
C ASN A 102 -9.06 10.42 -11.22
N PHE A 103 -8.56 9.67 -10.26
CA PHE A 103 -8.40 8.23 -10.44
C PHE A 103 -8.93 7.48 -9.23
N ARG A 104 -9.36 6.25 -9.51
CA ARG A 104 -9.63 5.24 -8.51
C ARG A 104 -8.91 3.98 -8.93
N TRP A 105 -8.04 3.50 -8.07
CA TRP A 105 -7.33 2.25 -8.28
C TRP A 105 -7.52 1.33 -7.08
N THR A 106 -7.81 0.06 -7.35
CA THR A 106 -7.97 -0.97 -6.32
C THR A 106 -6.95 -2.06 -6.50
N VAL A 107 -6.32 -2.47 -5.41
CA VAL A 107 -5.43 -3.62 -5.39
C VAL A 107 -6.25 -4.86 -5.72
N PRO A 108 -5.82 -5.71 -6.68
CA PRO A 108 -6.49 -6.97 -6.96
C PRO A 108 -6.74 -7.81 -5.71
N SER A 109 -7.87 -8.52 -5.65
CA SER A 109 -8.41 -9.09 -4.41
C SER A 109 -7.43 -10.00 -3.66
N SER A 110 -6.66 -10.82 -4.37
CA SER A 110 -5.65 -11.74 -3.82
C SER A 110 -4.24 -11.14 -3.65
N ASN A 111 -4.06 -9.85 -3.97
CA ASN A 111 -2.77 -9.17 -3.92
C ASN A 111 -2.71 -8.10 -2.82
N PHE A 112 -1.52 -7.63 -2.50
CA PHE A 112 -1.30 -6.55 -1.55
C PHE A 112 -0.38 -5.50 -2.17
N LEU A 113 -0.65 -4.22 -1.91
CA LEU A 113 0.20 -3.12 -2.34
C LEU A 113 1.54 -3.20 -1.60
N THR A 114 2.65 -3.16 -2.32
CA THR A 114 4.01 -3.27 -1.76
C THR A 114 4.92 -2.12 -2.18
N GLY A 115 4.60 -1.43 -3.27
CA GLY A 115 5.38 -0.28 -3.75
C GLY A 115 4.56 0.78 -4.44
N VAL A 116 5.11 1.98 -4.45
CA VAL A 116 4.57 3.17 -5.10
C VAL A 116 5.68 3.78 -5.92
N LYS A 117 5.37 4.13 -7.17
CA LYS A 117 6.21 4.99 -7.99
C LYS A 117 5.45 6.23 -8.37
N SER A 118 6.16 7.35 -8.46
CA SER A 118 5.63 8.56 -9.04
C SER A 118 6.65 9.27 -9.91
N PHE A 119 6.17 9.77 -11.04
CA PHE A 119 6.91 10.73 -11.85
C PHE A 119 6.22 12.08 -11.75
N PHE A 120 6.92 13.08 -11.24
CA PHE A 120 6.40 14.43 -11.11
C PHE A 120 6.75 15.24 -12.36
N ASP A 121 5.73 15.85 -12.96
CA ASP A 121 5.88 16.89 -13.98
C ASP A 121 4.86 17.98 -13.66
N TYR A 122 5.32 19.20 -13.47
CA TYR A 122 4.48 20.24 -12.90
C TYR A 122 3.23 20.45 -13.77
N PRO A 123 2.01 20.39 -13.21
CA PRO A 123 1.69 20.45 -11.77
C PRO A 123 1.36 19.10 -11.07
N ALA A 124 1.51 17.95 -11.73
CA ALA A 124 0.92 16.68 -11.31
C ALA A 124 1.89 15.49 -11.26
N CYS A 125 1.43 14.40 -10.65
CA CYS A 125 2.18 13.14 -10.58
C CYS A 125 1.54 12.10 -11.50
N ARG A 126 2.36 11.33 -12.22
CA ARG A 126 1.98 10.02 -12.75
C ARG A 126 2.22 8.97 -11.68
N TRP A 127 1.24 8.12 -11.44
CA TRP A 127 1.33 7.08 -10.42
C TRP A 127 1.44 5.69 -11.04
N SER A 128 2.29 4.85 -10.45
CA SER A 128 2.35 3.41 -10.71
C SER A 128 2.42 2.68 -9.38
N PHE A 129 1.87 1.46 -9.33
CA PHE A 129 1.79 0.68 -8.09
C PHE A 129 2.36 -0.71 -8.28
N THR A 130 3.22 -1.14 -7.37
CA THR A 130 3.66 -2.54 -7.30
C THR A 130 2.84 -3.29 -6.27
N TYR A 131 2.35 -4.47 -6.63
CA TYR A 131 1.52 -5.30 -5.77
C TYR A 131 1.85 -6.79 -5.95
N CYS A 132 1.78 -7.56 -4.87
CA CYS A 132 2.20 -8.96 -4.85
C CYS A 132 1.10 -9.88 -4.34
N GLN A 133 1.07 -11.12 -4.81
CA GLN A 133 0.30 -12.18 -4.15
C GLN A 133 0.97 -12.53 -2.82
N MET A 134 0.23 -13.21 -1.94
CA MET A 134 0.77 -13.68 -0.68
C MET A 134 0.45 -15.13 -0.39
N LYS A 135 1.36 -15.76 0.35
CA LYS A 135 1.16 -17.09 0.95
C LYS A 135 1.57 -17.05 2.40
N LEU A 136 0.95 -17.92 3.19
CA LEU A 136 1.30 -18.13 4.59
C LEU A 136 2.14 -19.39 4.72
N PHE A 137 3.37 -19.26 5.19
CA PHE A 137 4.18 -20.39 5.62
C PHE A 137 3.96 -20.67 7.11
N GLY A 138 3.91 -21.95 7.48
CA GLY A 138 4.07 -22.38 8.88
C GLY A 138 2.83 -22.35 9.78
N MET A 139 1.66 -21.91 9.32
CA MET A 139 0.41 -22.19 10.05
C MET A 139 -0.10 -23.57 9.64
N ARG A 140 0.23 -24.59 10.43
CA ARG A 140 -0.55 -25.84 10.42
C ARG A 140 -1.99 -25.41 10.61
N ARG A 141 -2.86 -25.64 9.62
CA ARG A 141 -4.30 -25.65 9.87
C ARG A 141 -4.47 -26.68 10.98
N SER A 142 -4.83 -26.25 12.20
CA SER A 142 -5.39 -27.19 13.15
C SER A 142 -6.68 -27.67 12.50
N MET A 143 -6.62 -28.81 11.81
CA MET A 143 -7.83 -29.56 11.52
C MET A 143 -8.37 -29.94 12.89
N THR A 144 -9.42 -29.25 13.32
CA THR A 144 -10.35 -29.80 14.29
C THR A 144 -10.79 -31.15 13.71
N ARG A 145 -10.20 -32.23 14.21
CA ARG A 145 -10.80 -33.56 14.08
C ARG A 145 -12.12 -33.47 14.82
N PHE A 146 -13.22 -33.53 14.10
CA PHE A 146 -14.45 -34.01 14.70
C PHE A 146 -14.13 -35.44 15.15
N ALA A 147 -14.14 -35.64 16.47
CA ALA A 147 -14.10 -36.97 17.02
C ALA A 147 -15.44 -37.62 16.66
N ASP A 148 -15.40 -38.67 15.86
CA ASP A 148 -16.47 -39.66 15.83
C ASP A 148 -16.57 -40.24 17.24
N VAL A 149 -17.69 -39.97 17.90
CA VAL A 149 -18.09 -40.64 19.13
C VAL A 149 -18.89 -41.89 18.71
N PRO A 150 -18.64 -43.08 19.27
CA PRO A 150 -19.34 -44.32 18.93
C PRO A 150 -20.85 -44.25 19.18
#